data_AF-A0A1I4VXT2-F1
#
_entry.id   AF-A0A1I4VXT2-F1
#
_cell.length_a   1.000
_cell.length_b   1.000
_cell.length_c   1.000
_cell.angle_alpha   90.00
_cell.angle_beta   90.00
_cell.angle_gamma   90.00
#
_symmetry.space_group_name_H-M   'P 1'
#
loop_
_entity.id
_entity.type
_entity.pdbx_description
1 polymer ?
#
loop_
_entity_poly.entity_id
_entity_poly.type
_entity_poly.pdbx_seq_one_letter_code
_entity_poly.pdbx_strand_id
1 'polypeptide(L)'
;MSENTLNNKLLLRYLGGLDENDLKFIEEKFDNLDIDFKHISYNGQITNSLTDFSLEAFYTLSLSSIFLRETIQHIGKNVVWESLKAIFIYTRDKLKNKEYNQITKDDIIKKPIKFGINAILDDNTSYNFELSGELSDELIDKSLDKMLEFLKEQKPNEKYEHTSYVRFSSKNEEWETESLQEYILKRRKNN
;
A
#
# COMPACT_ATOMS: atom_id res chain seq x y z
N MET A 1 -1.31 9.66 -28.74
CA MET A 1 -1.05 9.13 -27.40
C MET A 1 0.44 8.83 -27.33
N SER A 2 1.17 9.58 -26.52
CA SER A 2 2.64 9.51 -26.44
C SER A 2 3.09 8.26 -25.70
N GLU A 3 4.21 7.66 -26.13
CA GLU A 3 4.85 6.46 -25.54
C GLU A 3 5.14 6.57 -24.02
N ASN A 4 5.04 7.75 -23.41
CA ASN A 4 5.26 7.98 -21.97
C ASN A 4 4.19 7.35 -21.05
N THR A 5 2.93 7.19 -21.48
CA THR A 5 1.88 6.62 -20.63
C THR A 5 2.03 5.11 -20.38
N LEU A 6 2.86 4.41 -21.17
CA LEU A 6 3.09 2.97 -21.00
C LEU A 6 3.74 2.59 -19.67
N ASN A 7 4.44 3.53 -19.01
CA ASN A 7 5.22 3.27 -17.81
C ASN A 7 4.61 3.82 -16.51
N ASN A 8 3.62 4.72 -16.56
CA ASN A 8 3.03 5.34 -15.37
C ASN A 8 1.74 4.65 -14.96
N LYS A 9 1.83 3.37 -14.57
CA LYS A 9 0.67 2.56 -14.17
C LYS A 9 0.53 2.50 -12.66
N LEU A 10 -0.69 2.63 -12.18
CA LEU A 10 -1.03 2.50 -10.78
C LEU A 10 -2.27 1.63 -10.64
N LEU A 11 -2.20 0.62 -9.78
CA LEU A 11 -3.27 -0.36 -9.61
C LEU A 11 -3.78 -0.34 -8.17
N LEU A 12 -5.07 -0.11 -7.97
CA LEU A 12 -5.75 -0.34 -6.70
C LEU A 12 -6.30 -1.77 -6.67
N ARG A 13 -5.86 -2.57 -5.70
CA ARG A 13 -6.44 -3.87 -5.38
C ARG A 13 -7.19 -3.75 -4.07
N TYR A 14 -8.46 -4.17 -4.01
CA TYR A 14 -9.25 -4.04 -2.78
C TYR A 14 -10.26 -5.16 -2.56
N LEU A 15 -10.39 -5.55 -1.29
CA LEU A 15 -11.40 -6.46 -0.76
C LEU A 15 -12.56 -5.66 -0.15
N GLY A 16 -13.39 -5.07 -1.01
CA GLY A 16 -14.58 -4.35 -0.58
C GLY A 16 -14.25 -3.07 0.19
N GLY A 17 -15.21 -2.58 0.97
CA GLY A 17 -15.08 -1.35 1.77
C GLY A 17 -15.19 -0.03 0.98
N LEU A 18 -14.94 -0.06 -0.34
CA LEU A 18 -15.15 1.06 -1.26
C LEU A 18 -16.41 0.86 -2.10
N ASP A 19 -17.23 1.90 -2.22
CA ASP A 19 -18.41 1.91 -3.10
C ASP A 19 -18.12 2.52 -4.48
N GLU A 20 -19.12 2.53 -5.38
CA GLU A 20 -18.96 3.09 -6.73
C GLU A 20 -18.67 4.60 -6.73
N ASN A 21 -19.16 5.36 -5.75
CA ASN A 21 -18.89 6.79 -5.67
C ASN A 21 -17.46 7.04 -5.20
N ASP A 22 -16.95 6.22 -4.29
CA ASP A 22 -15.55 6.25 -3.87
C ASP A 22 -14.62 5.97 -5.05
N LEU A 23 -14.93 4.96 -5.86
CA LEU A 23 -14.13 4.60 -7.03
C LEU A 23 -14.14 5.72 -8.08
N LYS A 24 -15.31 6.28 -8.40
CA LYS A 24 -15.40 7.43 -9.33
C LYS A 24 -14.60 8.62 -8.83
N PHE A 25 -14.68 8.94 -7.54
CA PHE A 25 -13.89 10.02 -6.96
C PHE A 25 -12.39 9.76 -7.14
N ILE A 26 -11.93 8.53 -6.87
CA ILE A 26 -10.52 8.16 -7.04
C ILE A 26 -10.10 8.26 -8.50
N GLU A 27 -10.91 7.75 -9.43
CA GLU A 27 -10.67 7.83 -10.88
C GLU A 27 -10.57 9.28 -11.36
N GLU A 28 -11.51 10.15 -10.99
CA GLU A 28 -11.49 11.57 -11.33
C GLU A 28 -10.24 12.29 -10.81
N LYS A 29 -9.73 11.89 -9.63
CA LYS A 29 -8.47 12.43 -9.10
C LYS A 29 -7.26 11.97 -9.91
N PHE A 30 -7.30 10.75 -10.45
CA PHE A 30 -6.24 10.24 -11.31
C PHE A 30 -6.33 10.74 -12.75
N ASP A 31 -7.51 11.04 -13.29
CA ASP A 31 -7.68 11.60 -14.65
C ASP A 31 -6.97 12.96 -14.82
N ASN A 32 -6.80 13.68 -13.72
CA ASN A 32 -6.05 14.94 -13.68
C ASN A 32 -4.52 14.74 -13.59
N LEU A 33 -4.07 13.49 -13.49
CA LEU A 33 -2.67 13.08 -13.42
C LEU A 33 -2.36 12.28 -14.70
N ASP A 34 -1.15 12.42 -15.25
CA ASP A 34 -0.70 11.61 -16.41
C ASP A 34 -0.33 10.18 -15.96
N ILE A 35 -1.28 9.49 -15.30
CA ILE A 35 -1.16 8.16 -14.68
C ILE A 35 -2.28 7.26 -15.19
N ASP A 36 -1.93 6.10 -15.74
CA ASP A 36 -2.87 5.03 -16.11
C ASP A 36 -3.32 4.31 -14.83
N PHE A 37 -4.44 4.76 -14.27
CA PHE A 37 -5.06 4.18 -13.09
C PHE A 37 -6.00 3.04 -13.44
N LYS A 38 -5.88 1.93 -12.70
CA LYS A 38 -6.82 0.80 -12.75
C LYS A 38 -7.18 0.35 -11.36
N HIS A 39 -8.35 -0.23 -11.21
CA HIS A 39 -8.75 -0.88 -9.97
C HIS A 39 -9.29 -2.28 -10.21
N ILE A 40 -9.06 -3.19 -9.27
CA ILE A 40 -9.55 -4.57 -9.30
C ILE A 40 -10.14 -4.91 -7.93
N SER A 41 -11.42 -5.25 -7.91
CA SER A 41 -12.06 -5.86 -6.75
C SER A 41 -11.86 -7.36 -6.76
N TYR A 42 -11.64 -7.95 -5.60
CA TYR A 42 -11.65 -9.40 -5.41
C TYR A 42 -12.67 -9.84 -4.35
N ASN A 43 -13.74 -9.05 -4.20
CA ASN A 43 -14.91 -9.44 -3.43
C ASN A 43 -15.40 -10.84 -3.84
N GLY A 44 -15.55 -11.74 -2.86
CA GLY A 44 -16.00 -13.11 -3.08
C GLY A 44 -14.92 -14.11 -3.53
N GLN A 45 -13.65 -13.69 -3.64
CA GLN A 45 -12.54 -14.62 -3.89
C GLN A 45 -11.96 -15.15 -2.57
N ILE A 46 -11.72 -16.46 -2.52
CA ILE A 46 -11.05 -17.12 -1.39
C ILE A 46 -9.56 -16.80 -1.47
N THR A 47 -9.06 -15.98 -0.55
CA THR A 47 -7.63 -15.65 -0.46
C THR A 47 -6.93 -16.55 0.57
N ASN A 48 -6.01 -17.40 0.10
CA ASN A 48 -5.06 -18.11 0.94
C ASN A 48 -3.85 -17.20 1.21
N SER A 49 -3.99 -16.18 2.05
CA SER A 49 -2.83 -15.43 2.55
C SER A 49 -2.60 -15.74 4.02
N LEU A 50 -1.32 -15.75 4.42
CA LEU A 50 -0.94 -15.56 5.82
C LEU A 50 -1.52 -14.20 6.24
N THR A 51 -2.75 -14.20 6.78
CA THR A 51 -3.61 -13.00 6.94
C THR A 51 -3.01 -11.87 7.76
N ASP A 52 -1.91 -12.13 8.45
CA ASP A 52 -1.25 -11.11 9.25
C ASP A 52 -0.23 -10.27 8.46
N PHE A 53 0.26 -10.80 7.33
CA PHE A 53 1.31 -10.21 6.48
C PHE A 53 0.80 -9.77 5.09
N SER A 54 -0.52 -9.73 4.89
CA SER A 54 -1.16 -9.23 3.68
C SER A 54 -1.85 -7.89 3.92
N LEU A 55 -1.97 -7.11 2.84
CA LEU A 55 -2.87 -5.98 2.75
C LEU A 55 -4.15 -6.44 2.03
N GLU A 56 -5.32 -6.14 2.59
CA GLU A 56 -6.63 -6.42 1.98
C GLU A 56 -7.12 -5.28 1.08
N ALA A 57 -6.48 -4.11 1.15
CA ALA A 57 -6.64 -3.07 0.16
C ALA A 57 -5.31 -2.35 -0.03
N PHE A 58 -4.85 -2.17 -1.26
CA PHE A 58 -3.58 -1.49 -1.49
C PHE A 58 -3.43 -0.94 -2.89
N TYR A 59 -2.67 0.13 -2.98
CA TYR A 59 -2.14 0.62 -4.24
C TYR A 59 -0.82 -0.07 -4.55
N THR A 60 -0.66 -0.57 -5.78
CA THR A 60 0.61 -1.08 -6.29
C THR A 60 1.37 0.05 -6.98
N LEU A 61 2.56 0.35 -6.46
CA LEU A 61 3.51 1.32 -6.96
C LEU A 61 4.76 0.60 -7.45
N SER A 62 5.12 0.72 -8.72
CA SER A 62 6.34 0.11 -9.24
C SER A 62 7.42 1.17 -9.47
N LEU A 63 8.63 0.99 -8.93
CA LEU A 63 9.77 1.88 -9.22
C LEU A 63 10.26 1.75 -10.68
N SER A 64 9.71 0.80 -11.45
CA SER A 64 9.85 0.80 -12.91
C SER A 64 9.13 1.99 -13.57
N SER A 65 8.14 2.59 -12.88
CA SER A 65 7.40 3.76 -13.34
C SER A 65 8.24 5.03 -13.25
N ILE A 66 8.19 5.83 -14.32
CA ILE A 66 8.98 7.06 -14.44
C ILE A 66 8.56 8.06 -13.35
N PHE A 67 7.26 8.24 -13.13
CA PHE A 67 6.76 9.19 -12.13
C PHE A 67 7.24 8.89 -10.70
N LEU A 68 7.34 7.61 -10.31
CA LEU A 68 7.82 7.24 -8.97
C LEU A 68 9.31 7.52 -8.81
N ARG A 69 10.12 7.26 -9.84
CA ARG A 69 11.55 7.62 -9.81
C ARG A 69 11.75 9.12 -9.69
N GLU A 70 11.00 9.91 -10.45
CA GLU A 70 11.05 11.37 -10.37
C GLU A 70 10.58 11.89 -9.00
N THR A 71 9.55 11.27 -8.43
CA THR A 71 9.03 11.59 -7.11
C THR A 71 10.05 11.30 -6.01
N ILE A 72 10.73 10.15 -6.05
CA ILE A 72 11.79 9.78 -5.10
C ILE A 72 13.01 10.72 -5.22
N GLN A 73 13.29 11.27 -6.39
CA GLN A 73 14.37 12.25 -6.58
C GLN A 73 14.02 13.65 -6.05
N HIS A 74 12.73 14.01 -6.01
CA HIS A 74 12.23 15.35 -5.66
C HIS A 74 11.21 15.32 -4.52
N ILE A 75 11.50 14.57 -3.46
CA ILE A 75 10.63 14.42 -2.27
C ILE A 75 10.24 15.80 -1.71
N GLY A 76 8.94 15.99 -1.44
CA GLY A 76 8.37 17.22 -0.90
C GLY A 76 8.20 18.39 -1.89
N LYS A 77 8.50 18.20 -3.18
CA LYS A 77 8.33 19.23 -4.22
C LYS A 77 7.59 18.73 -5.47
N ASN A 78 6.85 17.63 -5.35
CA ASN A 78 6.20 16.97 -6.48
C ASN A 78 4.67 17.03 -6.34
N VAL A 79 4.00 17.75 -7.25
CA VAL A 79 2.53 17.92 -7.26
C VAL A 79 1.78 16.59 -7.48
N VAL A 80 2.35 15.68 -8.26
CA VAL A 80 1.79 14.34 -8.47
C VAL A 80 1.81 13.57 -7.15
N TRP A 81 2.91 13.67 -6.39
CA TRP A 81 3.00 13.04 -5.08
C TRP A 81 2.00 13.59 -4.07
N GLU A 82 1.84 14.91 -3.98
CA GLU A 82 0.83 15.51 -3.10
C GLU A 82 -0.59 15.04 -3.46
N SER A 83 -0.87 14.89 -4.75
CA SER A 83 -2.14 14.35 -5.24
C SER A 83 -2.33 12.88 -4.86
N LEU A 84 -1.27 12.07 -4.96
CA LEU A 84 -1.27 10.67 -4.52
C LEU A 84 -1.50 10.56 -3.01
N LYS A 85 -0.81 11.38 -2.19
CA LYS A 85 -1.01 11.40 -0.74
C LYS A 85 -2.47 11.67 -0.40
N ALA A 86 -3.09 12.67 -1.03
CA ALA A 86 -4.51 12.97 -0.83
C ALA A 86 -5.43 11.79 -1.17
N ILE A 87 -5.15 11.07 -2.26
CA ILE A 87 -5.91 9.88 -2.67
C ILE A 87 -5.70 8.72 -1.68
N PHE A 88 -4.46 8.50 -1.20
CA PHE A 88 -4.16 7.46 -0.24
C PHE A 88 -4.82 7.72 1.11
N ILE A 89 -4.79 8.96 1.59
CA ILE A 89 -5.46 9.37 2.83
C ILE A 89 -6.98 9.23 2.68
N TYR A 90 -7.56 9.66 1.55
CA TYR A 90 -8.99 9.46 1.27
C TYR A 90 -9.38 7.99 1.34
N THR A 91 -8.60 7.12 0.69
CA THR A 91 -8.88 5.67 0.65
C THR A 91 -8.74 5.04 2.03
N ARG A 92 -7.70 5.42 2.78
CA ARG A 92 -7.52 5.01 4.19
C ARG A 92 -8.75 5.36 5.02
N ASP A 93 -9.22 6.60 4.92
CA ASP A 93 -10.32 7.09 5.75
C ASP A 93 -11.64 6.40 5.43
N LYS A 94 -11.86 6.04 4.15
CA LYS A 94 -13.04 5.26 3.73
C LYS A 94 -13.00 3.82 4.20
N LEU A 95 -11.81 3.22 4.23
CA LEU A 95 -11.60 1.86 4.70
C LEU A 95 -11.48 1.76 6.22
N LYS A 96 -11.27 2.88 6.90
CA LYS A 96 -11.20 2.93 8.36
C LYS A 96 -12.49 2.36 8.95
N ASN A 97 -12.33 1.42 9.89
CA ASN A 97 -13.43 0.68 10.55
C ASN A 97 -14.26 -0.20 9.61
N LYS A 98 -13.83 -0.44 8.37
CA LYS A 98 -14.46 -1.45 7.50
C LYS A 98 -13.91 -2.82 7.83
N GLU A 99 -14.78 -3.81 7.72
CA GLU A 99 -14.47 -5.20 8.03
C GLU A 99 -14.84 -6.09 6.85
N TYR A 100 -14.14 -7.20 6.72
CA TYR A 100 -14.49 -8.29 5.82
C TYR A 100 -14.74 -9.56 6.62
N ASN A 101 -15.60 -10.42 6.08
CA ASN A 101 -15.89 -11.72 6.65
C ASN A 101 -14.84 -12.72 6.14
N GLN A 102 -14.02 -13.24 7.05
CA GLN A 102 -13.16 -14.38 6.77
C GLN A 102 -13.90 -15.67 7.13
N ILE A 103 -14.13 -16.52 6.13
CA ILE A 103 -14.69 -17.85 6.35
C ILE A 103 -13.55 -18.77 6.78
N THR A 104 -13.70 -19.39 7.95
CA THR A 104 -12.83 -20.47 8.43
C THR A 104 -13.59 -21.80 8.37
N LYS A 105 -12.92 -22.91 8.67
CA LYS A 105 -13.54 -24.24 8.64
C LYS A 105 -14.75 -24.35 9.57
N ASP A 106 -14.72 -23.62 10.69
CA ASP A 106 -15.67 -23.78 11.79
C ASP A 106 -16.49 -22.50 12.09
N ASP A 107 -16.10 -21.33 11.57
CA ASP A 107 -16.75 -20.04 11.88
C ASP A 107 -16.52 -18.94 10.81
N ILE A 108 -17.32 -17.88 10.85
CA ILE A 108 -17.12 -16.63 10.10
C ILE A 108 -16.54 -15.58 11.05
N ILE A 109 -15.27 -15.24 10.85
CA ILE A 109 -14.55 -14.25 11.66
C ILE A 109 -14.57 -12.90 10.93
N LYS A 110 -15.05 -11.85 11.59
CA LYS A 110 -14.91 -10.48 11.08
C LYS A 110 -13.49 -9.98 11.32
N LYS A 111 -12.85 -9.46 10.28
CA LYS A 111 -11.51 -8.87 10.36
C LYS A 111 -11.50 -7.47 9.78
N PRO A 112 -10.73 -6.54 10.36
CA PRO A 112 -10.56 -5.22 9.78
C PRO A 112 -9.86 -5.32 8.42
N ILE A 113 -10.21 -4.44 7.49
CA ILE A 113 -9.51 -4.32 6.20
C ILE A 113 -8.18 -3.59 6.43
N LYS A 114 -7.05 -4.26 6.18
CA LYS A 114 -5.76 -3.58 6.17
C LYS A 114 -5.53 -2.89 4.83
N PHE A 115 -5.57 -1.57 4.87
CA PHE A 115 -5.14 -0.69 3.81
C PHE A 115 -3.63 -0.38 3.85
N GLY A 116 -3.01 -0.26 2.68
CA GLY A 116 -1.62 0.12 2.54
C GLY A 116 -1.14 0.38 1.11
N ILE A 117 0.18 0.38 0.93
CA ILE A 117 0.84 0.53 -0.35
C ILE A 117 1.77 -0.65 -0.57
N ASN A 118 1.66 -1.31 -1.72
CA ASN A 118 2.61 -2.30 -2.19
C ASN A 118 3.61 -1.63 -3.13
N ALA A 119 4.85 -1.45 -2.69
CA ALA A 119 5.92 -0.91 -3.52
C ALA A 119 6.76 -2.06 -4.10
N ILE A 120 6.89 -2.09 -5.43
CA ILE A 120 7.69 -3.07 -6.17
C ILE A 120 8.93 -2.35 -6.71
N LEU A 121 10.11 -2.70 -6.20
CA LEU A 121 11.36 -2.16 -6.70
C LEU A 121 11.77 -2.87 -7.98
N ASP A 122 11.68 -4.20 -7.97
CA ASP A 122 12.01 -5.11 -9.06
C ASP A 122 11.33 -6.47 -8.83
N ASP A 123 11.65 -7.46 -9.67
CA ASP A 123 11.08 -8.81 -9.63
C ASP A 123 11.41 -9.59 -8.34
N ASN A 124 12.47 -9.19 -7.62
CA ASN A 124 12.96 -9.85 -6.42
C ASN A 124 12.62 -9.10 -5.12
N THR A 125 12.19 -7.84 -5.22
CA THR A 125 12.17 -6.91 -4.09
C THR A 125 10.87 -6.11 -4.05
N SER A 126 10.07 -6.35 -3.01
CA SER A 126 8.82 -5.62 -2.78
C SER A 126 8.53 -5.43 -1.30
N TYR A 127 7.77 -4.37 -0.99
CA TYR A 127 7.41 -3.96 0.36
C TYR A 127 5.92 -3.67 0.46
N ASN A 128 5.29 -4.12 1.54
CA ASN A 128 3.93 -3.77 1.93
C ASN A 128 3.97 -2.77 3.08
N PHE A 129 3.68 -1.51 2.80
CA PHE A 129 3.55 -0.45 3.78
C PHE A 129 2.12 -0.44 4.34
N GLU A 130 1.95 -0.77 5.61
CA GLU A 130 0.64 -0.71 6.27
C GLU A 130 0.28 0.73 6.66
N LEU A 131 -0.88 1.22 6.18
CA LEU A 131 -1.40 2.56 6.47
C LEU A 131 -2.67 2.55 7.32
N SER A 132 -3.03 1.38 7.88
CA SER A 132 -4.28 1.17 8.62
C SER A 132 -4.23 1.59 10.09
N GLY A 133 -3.04 1.94 10.60
CA GLY A 133 -2.85 2.32 11.99
C GLY A 133 -3.53 3.64 12.35
N GLU A 134 -3.74 3.85 13.64
CA GLU A 134 -4.21 5.14 14.17
C GLU A 134 -3.07 6.17 14.16
N LEU A 135 -2.83 6.75 12.98
CA LEU A 135 -1.96 7.90 12.80
C LEU A 135 -2.81 9.17 12.73
N SER A 136 -2.32 10.26 13.33
CA SER A 136 -2.90 11.59 13.11
C SER A 136 -2.73 12.00 11.64
N ASP A 137 -3.51 12.99 11.20
CA ASP A 137 -3.43 13.49 9.82
C ASP A 137 -2.06 14.10 9.49
N GLU A 138 -1.39 14.68 10.48
CA GLU A 138 0.00 15.18 10.32
C GLU A 138 1.00 14.02 10.21
N LEU A 139 0.83 12.97 11.03
CA LEU A 139 1.75 11.82 11.02
C LEU A 139 1.58 10.94 9.78
N ILE A 140 0.37 10.82 9.23
CA ILE A 140 0.17 10.08 7.97
C ILE A 140 0.81 10.79 6.78
N ASP A 141 0.69 12.13 6.70
CA ASP A 141 1.28 12.88 5.61
C ASP A 141 2.80 12.76 5.64
N LYS A 142 3.38 12.93 6.84
CA LYS A 142 4.80 12.73 7.08
C LYS A 142 5.25 11.29 6.82
N SER A 143 4.46 10.28 7.20
CA SER A 143 4.82 8.88 6.97
C SER A 143 4.86 8.54 5.49
N LEU A 144 3.97 9.13 4.68
CA LEU A 144 3.99 8.96 3.23
C LEU A 144 5.27 9.55 2.63
N ASP A 145 5.72 10.74 3.06
CA ASP A 145 7.00 11.30 2.59
C ASP A 145 8.19 10.44 3.04
N LYS A 146 8.16 9.95 4.28
CA LYS A 146 9.16 9.00 4.81
C LYS A 146 9.20 7.68 4.05
N MET A 147 8.09 7.26 3.42
CA MET A 147 8.07 6.07 2.58
C MET A 147 8.97 6.25 1.35
N LEU A 148 8.96 7.43 0.73
CA LEU A 148 9.84 7.73 -0.39
C LEU A 148 11.31 7.75 0.02
N GLU A 149 11.61 8.30 1.20
CA GLU A 149 12.96 8.27 1.79
C GLU A 149 13.42 6.83 2.00
N PHE A 150 12.58 6.00 2.63
CA PHE A 150 12.86 4.58 2.83
C PHE A 150 13.17 3.87 1.50
N LEU A 151 12.31 4.07 0.48
CA LEU A 151 12.46 3.44 -0.83
C LEU A 151 13.74 3.89 -1.56
N LYS A 152 14.18 5.13 -1.34
CA LYS A 152 15.43 5.66 -1.91
C LYS A 152 16.67 4.96 -1.37
N GLU A 153 16.61 4.49 -0.14
CA GLU A 153 17.75 3.84 0.55
C GLU A 153 17.85 2.34 0.26
N GLN A 154 16.76 1.73 -0.22
CA GLN A 154 16.73 0.30 -0.52
C GLN A 154 17.54 -0.05 -1.78
N LYS A 155 18.14 -1.24 -1.76
CA LYS A 155 18.79 -1.84 -2.93
C LYS A 155 18.04 -3.10 -3.35
N PRO A 156 17.88 -3.33 -4.66
CA PRO A 156 17.43 -4.61 -5.21
C PRO A 156 18.15 -5.80 -4.59
N ASN A 157 17.39 -6.83 -4.25
CA ASN A 157 17.92 -8.12 -3.84
C ASN A 157 18.42 -8.91 -5.05
N GLU A 158 19.57 -9.57 -4.89
CA GLU A 158 20.13 -10.46 -5.93
C GLU A 158 19.28 -11.71 -6.16
N LYS A 159 18.53 -12.14 -5.13
CA LYS A 159 17.65 -13.30 -5.16
C LYS A 159 16.24 -12.89 -4.77
N TYR A 160 15.27 -13.61 -5.31
CA TYR A 160 13.87 -13.41 -4.95
C TYR A 160 13.68 -13.57 -3.43
N GLU A 161 13.05 -12.58 -2.83
CA GLU A 161 12.55 -12.62 -1.46
C GLU A 161 11.05 -12.37 -1.43
N HIS A 162 10.37 -12.96 -0.43
CA HIS A 162 8.97 -12.66 -0.20
C HIS A 162 8.81 -11.17 0.17
N THR A 163 7.69 -10.58 -0.24
CA THR A 163 7.34 -9.20 0.10
C THR A 163 7.51 -8.94 1.58
N SER A 164 8.35 -7.97 1.91
CA SER A 164 8.58 -7.54 3.29
C SER A 164 7.42 -6.68 3.76
N TYR A 165 7.05 -6.80 5.04
CA TYR A 165 5.99 -6.01 5.61
C TYR A 165 6.60 -4.87 6.42
N VAL A 166 6.10 -3.66 6.27
CA VAL A 166 6.73 -2.46 6.82
C VAL A 166 5.68 -1.65 7.59
N ARG A 167 6.03 -1.29 8.82
CA ARG A 167 5.14 -0.53 9.72
C ARG A 167 5.78 0.78 10.12
N PHE A 168 4.95 1.83 10.19
CA PHE A 168 5.42 3.13 10.63
C PHE A 168 5.51 3.18 12.16
N SER A 169 6.68 3.54 12.66
CA SER A 169 6.94 3.73 14.09
C SER A 169 6.70 5.19 14.44
N SER A 170 5.54 5.53 15.02
CA SER A 170 5.24 6.92 15.42
C SER A 170 6.23 7.48 16.44
N LYS A 171 6.93 6.62 17.18
CA LYS A 171 7.96 7.02 18.15
C LYS A 171 9.25 7.48 17.46
N ASN A 172 9.68 6.74 16.43
CA ASN A 172 10.92 7.00 15.71
C ASN A 172 10.68 7.85 14.45
N GLU A 173 9.41 8.00 14.04
CA GLU A 173 8.95 8.64 12.80
C GLU A 173 9.57 8.02 11.54
N GLU A 174 9.77 6.70 11.58
CA GLU A 174 10.46 5.91 10.56
C GLU A 174 9.68 4.64 10.20
N TRP A 175 9.94 4.13 9.00
CA TRP A 175 9.41 2.85 8.53
C TRP A 175 10.33 1.70 8.96
N GLU A 176 9.77 0.78 9.74
CA GLU A 176 10.49 -0.39 10.25
C GLU A 176 10.03 -1.65 9.51
N THR A 177 10.99 -2.36 8.92
CA THR A 177 10.74 -3.65 8.26
C THR A 177 10.53 -4.74 9.31
N GLU A 178 9.44 -5.48 9.17
CA GLU A 178 9.21 -6.73 9.88
C GLU A 178 9.28 -7.87 8.86
N SER A 179 10.23 -8.77 9.02
CA SER A 179 10.30 -9.98 8.21
C SER A 179 9.24 -11.00 8.66
N LEU A 180 8.80 -11.85 7.74
CA LEU A 180 7.88 -12.94 8.06
C LEU A 180 8.44 -13.87 9.16
N GLN A 181 9.77 -14.09 9.16
CA GLN A 181 10.44 -14.91 10.17
C GLN A 181 10.36 -14.28 11.56
N GLU A 182 10.65 -12.99 11.68
CA GLU A 182 10.53 -12.23 12.94
C GLU A 182 9.10 -12.25 13.46
N TYR A 183 8.12 -12.08 12.57
CA TYR A 183 6.71 -12.15 12.92
C TYR A 183 6.31 -13.52 13.50
N ILE A 184 6.69 -14.61 12.81
CA ILE A 184 6.42 -15.98 13.28
C ILE A 184 7.08 -16.23 14.64
N LEU A 185 8.31 -15.76 14.84
CA LEU A 185 9.02 -15.89 16.12
C LEU A 185 8.36 -15.10 17.26
N LYS A 186 7.85 -13.89 16.99
CA LYS A 186 7.10 -13.11 17.99
C LYS A 186 5.79 -13.80 18.39
N ARG A 187 5.02 -14.34 17.43
CA ARG A 187 3.79 -15.09 17.73
C ARG A 187 4.04 -16.35 18.56
N ARG A 188 5.15 -17.06 18.33
CA ARG A 188 5.51 -18.24 19.13
C ARG A 188 5.89 -17.94 20.58
N LYS A 189 6.34 -16.72 20.89
CA LYS A 189 6.70 -16.30 22.26
C LYS A 189 5.50 -15.79 23.07
N ASN A 190 4.45 -15.36 22.40
CA ASN A 190 3.24 -14.78 23.02
C ASN A 190 2.07 -15.78 23.13
N ASN A 191 2.28 -17.03 22.72
CA ASN A 191 1.40 -18.19 22.94
C ASN A 191 2.09 -19.17 23.88
#